data_AF-A0A8S3FK83-F1
#
_entry.id   AF-A0A8S3FK83-F1
#
_cell.length_a   1.000
_cell.length_b   1.000
_cell.length_c   1.000
_cell.angle_alpha   90.00
_cell.angle_beta   90.00
_cell.angle_gamma   90.00
#
_symmetry.space_group_name_H-M   'P 1'
#
loop_
_entity.id
_entity.type
_entity.pdbx_description
1 polymer ?
#
loop_
_entity_poly.entity_id
_entity_poly.type
_entity_poly.pdbx_seq_one_letter_code
_entity_poly.pdbx_strand_id
1 'polypeptide(L)'
;FGRNTLNTTFHVGLQDISKDDVDNVIKIIDDTFQEVAKEGFEKTQIEALLHQFELGVKHQDENFGLKIILGLIYSWVHGSDPVDSLQITKYVERFNKEIKENPRLLQDVIEKYFLKNNHKLIATMNIDEQYAEKKKQKESELCQQLISQCKDKQLIYEK
;
A
#
# COMPACT_ATOMS: atom_id res chain seq x y z
N PHE A 1 0.27 3.13 3.59
CA PHE A 1 1.41 2.78 2.73
C PHE A 1 0.89 2.52 1.32
N GLY A 2 1.47 3.13 0.27
CA GLY A 2 1.12 2.79 -1.13
C GLY A 2 0.48 3.89 -1.99
N ARG A 3 0.26 5.12 -1.48
CA ARG A 3 -0.21 6.27 -2.29
C ARG A 3 0.91 7.11 -2.89
N ASN A 4 2.17 6.83 -2.54
CA ASN A 4 3.32 7.67 -2.88
C ASN A 4 4.10 7.14 -4.10
N THR A 5 3.59 6.09 -4.74
CA THR A 5 4.20 5.41 -5.87
C THR A 5 3.30 5.53 -7.08
N LEU A 6 3.91 5.56 -8.27
CA LEU A 6 3.19 5.64 -9.55
C LEU A 6 2.12 4.54 -9.67
N ASN A 7 2.46 3.33 -9.21
CA ASN A 7 1.54 2.19 -9.17
C ASN A 7 0.94 2.05 -7.77
N THR A 8 -0.37 1.84 -7.71
CA THR A 8 -1.07 1.50 -6.47
C THR A 8 -0.69 0.09 -6.01
N THR A 9 -0.51 -0.09 -4.70
CA THR A 9 -0.26 -1.39 -4.08
C THR A 9 -1.29 -1.65 -2.99
N PHE A 10 -1.66 -2.93 -2.82
CA PHE A 10 -2.52 -3.40 -1.75
C PHE A 10 -1.72 -4.38 -0.90
N HIS A 11 -1.84 -4.27 0.42
CA HIS A 11 -1.14 -5.11 1.39
C HIS A 11 -2.11 -5.58 2.45
N VAL A 12 -2.07 -6.89 2.75
CA VAL A 12 -2.81 -7.52 3.85
C VAL A 12 -1.91 -8.58 4.47
N GLY A 13 -2.00 -8.76 5.78
CA GLY A 13 -1.18 -9.72 6.50
C GLY A 13 -1.47 -9.69 8.00
N LEU A 14 -0.77 -10.55 8.72
CA LEU A 14 -0.85 -10.67 10.17
C LEU A 14 0.54 -10.44 10.79
N GLN A 15 0.51 -10.01 12.05
CA GLN A 15 1.68 -9.88 12.91
C GLN A 15 1.54 -10.87 14.07
N ASP A 16 2.65 -11.17 14.75
CA ASP A 16 2.68 -12.07 15.92
C ASP A 16 2.15 -13.49 15.66
N ILE A 17 2.47 -14.05 14.50
CA ILE A 17 2.13 -15.43 14.13
C ILE A 17 3.31 -16.38 14.36
N SER A 18 3.02 -17.67 14.61
CA SER A 18 4.06 -18.69 14.60
C SER A 18 4.68 -18.83 13.21
N LYS A 19 5.95 -19.22 13.16
CA LYS A 19 6.65 -19.49 11.89
C LYS A 19 5.96 -20.61 11.10
N ASP A 20 5.38 -21.58 11.80
CA ASP A 20 4.71 -22.72 11.21
C ASP A 20 3.32 -22.35 10.63
N ASP A 21 2.76 -21.21 11.04
CA ASP A 21 1.44 -20.76 10.59
C ASP A 21 1.50 -19.89 9.33
N VAL A 22 2.69 -19.55 8.82
CA VAL A 22 2.86 -18.65 7.67
C VAL A 22 2.09 -19.15 6.44
N ASP A 23 2.24 -20.43 6.10
CA ASP A 23 1.57 -21.03 4.95
C ASP A 23 0.05 -21.07 5.14
N ASN A 24 -0.42 -21.25 6.37
CA ASN A 24 -1.84 -21.21 6.70
C ASN A 24 -2.42 -19.81 6.50
N VAL A 25 -1.71 -18.76 6.91
CA VAL A 25 -2.14 -17.37 6.70
C VAL A 25 -2.21 -17.03 5.21
N ILE A 26 -1.20 -17.43 4.43
CA ILE A 26 -1.20 -17.22 2.97
C ILE A 26 -2.41 -17.92 2.35
N LYS A 27 -2.68 -19.15 2.76
CA LYS A 27 -3.83 -19.93 2.29
C LYS A 27 -5.15 -19.25 2.65
N ILE A 28 -5.34 -18.80 3.89
CA ILE A 28 -6.56 -18.10 4.31
C ILE A 28 -6.81 -16.85 3.46
N ILE A 29 -5.76 -16.06 3.19
CA ILE A 29 -5.86 -14.86 2.35
C ILE A 29 -6.30 -15.24 0.92
N ASP A 30 -5.67 -16.25 0.32
CA ASP A 30 -5.99 -16.69 -1.03
C ASP A 30 -7.41 -17.31 -1.12
N ASP A 31 -7.79 -18.13 -0.15
CA ASP A 31 -9.13 -18.74 -0.05
C ASP A 31 -10.19 -17.63 0.11
N THR A 32 -9.93 -16.61 0.91
CA THR A 32 -10.84 -15.45 1.08
C THR A 32 -11.06 -14.72 -0.25
N PHE A 33 -10.01 -14.44 -1.03
CA PHE A 33 -10.17 -13.80 -2.33
C PHE A 33 -10.93 -14.68 -3.33
N GLN A 34 -10.75 -16.01 -3.27
CA GLN A 34 -11.50 -16.94 -4.11
C GLN A 34 -12.98 -17.02 -3.73
N GLU A 35 -13.30 -16.99 -2.44
CA GLU A 35 -14.66 -16.97 -1.91
C GLU A 35 -15.37 -15.69 -2.35
N VAL A 36 -14.76 -14.53 -2.09
CA VAL A 36 -15.32 -13.22 -2.45
C VAL A 36 -15.47 -13.07 -3.97
N ALA A 37 -14.58 -13.63 -4.79
CA ALA A 37 -14.75 -13.63 -6.24
C ALA A 37 -15.95 -14.45 -6.73
N LYS A 38 -16.37 -15.47 -5.97
CA LYS A 38 -17.53 -16.32 -6.28
C LYS A 38 -18.83 -15.76 -5.72
N GLU A 39 -18.81 -15.40 -4.44
CA GLU A 39 -20.01 -15.02 -3.67
C GLU A 39 -20.31 -13.53 -3.79
N GLY A 40 -19.28 -12.70 -4.00
CA GLY A 40 -19.40 -11.25 -4.05
C GLY A 40 -19.47 -10.62 -2.66
N PHE A 41 -20.09 -9.43 -2.61
CA PHE A 41 -20.26 -8.67 -1.38
C PHE A 41 -21.73 -8.40 -1.13
N GLU A 42 -22.11 -8.34 0.15
CA GLU A 42 -23.45 -7.95 0.55
C GLU A 42 -23.77 -6.53 0.08
N LYS A 43 -24.86 -6.38 -0.68
CA LYS A 43 -25.23 -5.10 -1.29
C LYS A 43 -25.39 -3.98 -0.26
N THR A 44 -25.96 -4.31 0.90
CA THR A 44 -26.15 -3.38 2.01
C THR A 44 -24.82 -2.87 2.57
N GLN A 45 -23.77 -3.69 2.57
CA GLN A 45 -22.43 -3.26 3.01
C GLN A 45 -21.82 -2.28 2.00
N ILE A 46 -21.98 -2.54 0.70
CA ILE A 46 -21.49 -1.64 -0.35
C ILE A 46 -22.19 -0.27 -0.23
N GLU A 47 -23.51 -0.28 -0.10
CA GLU A 47 -24.30 0.95 0.05
C GLU A 47 -23.92 1.73 1.31
N ALA A 48 -23.71 1.05 2.44
CA ALA A 48 -23.28 1.67 3.69
C ALA A 48 -21.88 2.31 3.56
N LEU A 49 -20.93 1.62 2.92
CA LEU A 49 -19.58 2.14 2.70
C LEU A 49 -19.58 3.35 1.75
N LEU A 50 -20.36 3.31 0.67
CA LEU A 50 -20.52 4.45 -0.22
C LEU A 50 -21.13 5.65 0.51
N HIS A 51 -22.14 5.42 1.35
CA HIS A 51 -22.75 6.48 2.14
C HIS A 51 -21.74 7.09 3.12
N GLN A 52 -20.96 6.27 3.82
CA GLN A 52 -19.91 6.73 4.71
C GLN A 52 -18.85 7.56 3.96
N PHE A 53 -18.47 7.12 2.76
CA PHE A 53 -17.55 7.85 1.89
C PHE A 53 -18.12 9.22 1.49
N GLU A 54 -19.38 9.29 1.05
CA GLU A 54 -20.04 10.55 0.70
C GLU A 54 -20.11 11.53 1.88
N LEU A 55 -20.41 11.03 3.09
CA LEU A 55 -20.42 11.84 4.30
C LEU A 55 -19.02 12.40 4.60
N GLY A 56 -17.98 11.57 4.48
CA GLY A 56 -16.58 11.99 4.69
C GLY A 56 -16.12 13.07 3.72
N VAL A 57 -16.59 13.02 2.47
CA VAL A 57 -16.29 14.04 1.44
C VAL A 57 -17.01 15.36 1.71
N LYS A 58 -18.25 15.31 2.22
CA LYS A 58 -19.05 16.50 2.54
C LYS A 58 -18.64 17.17 3.85
N HIS A 59 -17.99 16.43 4.75
CA HIS A 59 -17.60 16.96 6.06
C HIS A 59 -16.49 18.00 5.93
N GLN A 60 -16.76 19.21 6.41
CA GLN A 60 -15.76 20.27 6.51
C GLN A 60 -15.05 20.19 7.86
N ASP A 61 -13.74 20.06 7.81
CA ASP A 61 -12.85 20.01 8.97
C ASP A 61 -11.92 21.23 8.95
N GLU A 62 -11.42 21.65 10.11
CA GLU A 62 -10.52 22.80 10.28
C GLU A 62 -9.23 22.64 9.45
N ASN A 63 -8.83 21.39 9.15
CA ASN A 63 -7.65 21.05 8.35
C ASN A 63 -7.97 20.61 6.90
N PHE A 64 -9.10 21.04 6.34
CA PHE A 64 -9.57 20.62 5.02
C PHE A 64 -8.55 20.85 3.89
N GLY A 65 -7.95 22.04 3.80
CA GLY A 65 -6.98 22.37 2.76
C GLY A 65 -5.74 21.48 2.78
N LEU A 66 -5.22 21.17 3.97
CA LEU A 66 -4.08 20.27 4.13
C LEU A 66 -4.43 18.84 3.71
N LYS A 67 -5.62 18.34 4.08
CA LYS A 67 -6.09 17.00 3.66
C LYS A 67 -6.21 16.89 2.14
N ILE A 68 -6.72 17.92 1.48
CA ILE A 68 -6.79 17.96 0.01
C ILE A 68 -5.39 17.88 -0.60
N ILE A 69 -4.47 18.76 -0.17
CA ILE A 69 -3.12 18.81 -0.75
C ILE A 69 -2.41 17.48 -0.54
N LEU A 70 -2.45 16.91 0.66
CA LEU A 70 -1.83 15.60 0.94
C LEU A 70 -2.47 14.44 0.17
N GLY A 71 -3.76 14.56 -0.19
CA GLY A 71 -4.46 13.57 -1.02
C GLY A 71 -4.08 13.66 -2.51
N LEU A 72 -3.81 14.86 -3.02
CA LEU A 72 -3.56 15.14 -4.44
C LEU A 72 -2.08 15.15 -4.82
N ILE A 73 -1.18 15.47 -3.88
CA ILE A 73 0.22 15.74 -4.19
C ILE A 73 0.88 14.59 -4.95
N TYR A 74 0.55 13.35 -4.61
CA TYR A 74 1.14 12.18 -5.25
C TYR A 74 0.62 11.95 -6.67
N SER A 75 -0.70 12.10 -6.91
CA SER A 75 -1.24 11.96 -8.27
C SER A 75 -0.76 13.10 -9.17
N TRP A 76 -0.64 14.31 -8.61
CA TRP A 76 -0.16 15.48 -9.33
C TRP A 76 1.30 15.35 -9.75
N VAL A 77 2.19 14.89 -8.86
CA VAL A 77 3.61 14.64 -9.18
C VAL A 77 3.77 13.57 -10.27
N HIS A 78 2.82 12.65 -10.39
CA HIS A 78 2.80 11.63 -11.44
C HIS A 78 2.04 12.06 -12.72
N GLY A 79 1.69 13.34 -12.86
CA GLY A 79 1.11 13.91 -14.08
C GLY A 79 -0.41 13.79 -14.19
N SER A 80 -1.10 13.41 -13.12
CA SER A 80 -2.57 13.43 -13.09
C SER A 80 -3.10 14.86 -12.95
N ASP A 81 -4.28 15.13 -13.51
CA ASP A 81 -4.97 16.41 -13.31
C ASP A 81 -5.54 16.51 -11.87
N PRO A 82 -5.04 17.45 -11.04
CA PRO A 82 -5.56 17.63 -9.69
C PRO A 82 -7.01 18.12 -9.67
N VAL A 83 -7.47 18.84 -10.69
CA VAL A 83 -8.86 19.35 -10.76
C VAL A 83 -9.83 18.21 -11.01
N ASP A 84 -9.50 17.30 -11.93
CA ASP A 84 -10.32 16.12 -12.17
C ASP A 84 -10.36 15.20 -10.93
N SER A 85 -9.23 15.05 -10.22
CA SER A 85 -9.15 14.28 -8.96
C SER A 85 -10.07 14.83 -7.84
N LEU A 86 -10.43 16.11 -7.88
CA LEU A 86 -11.35 16.74 -6.93
C LEU A 86 -12.83 16.53 -7.27
N GLN A 87 -13.15 16.02 -8.46
CA GLN A 87 -14.54 15.77 -8.90
C GLN A 87 -15.09 14.46 -8.29
N ILE A 88 -15.02 14.34 -6.97
CA ILE A 88 -15.37 13.09 -6.26
C ILE A 88 -16.82 12.67 -6.55
N THR A 89 -17.76 13.61 -6.60
CA THR A 89 -19.17 13.36 -6.94
C THR A 89 -19.32 12.66 -8.29
N LYS A 90 -18.60 13.12 -9.32
CA LYS A 90 -18.61 12.52 -10.67
C LYS A 90 -18.16 11.06 -10.64
N TYR A 91 -17.12 10.76 -9.85
CA TYR A 91 -16.61 9.40 -9.71
C TYR A 91 -17.54 8.48 -8.92
N VAL A 92 -18.19 8.99 -7.87
CA VAL A 92 -19.20 8.25 -7.10
C VAL A 92 -20.43 7.94 -7.96
N GLU A 93 -20.92 8.91 -8.73
CA GLU A 93 -22.04 8.71 -9.67
C GLU A 93 -21.69 7.67 -10.74
N ARG A 94 -20.48 7.76 -11.30
CA ARG A 94 -19.98 6.77 -12.26
C ARG A 94 -19.92 5.38 -11.65
N PHE A 95 -19.36 5.22 -10.45
CA PHE A 95 -19.30 3.94 -9.76
C PHE A 95 -20.70 3.36 -9.50
N ASN A 96 -21.63 4.19 -9.04
CA ASN A 96 -23.03 3.81 -8.84
C ASN A 96 -23.74 3.36 -10.12
N LYS A 97 -23.36 3.91 -11.28
CA LYS A 97 -23.86 3.47 -12.58
C LYS A 97 -23.25 2.11 -12.97
N GLU A 98 -21.92 1.99 -12.91
CA GLU A 98 -21.21 0.78 -13.28
C GLU A 98 -21.65 -0.43 -12.44
N ILE A 99 -21.89 -0.26 -11.14
CA ILE A 99 -22.32 -1.35 -10.25
C ILE A 99 -23.78 -1.78 -10.51
N LYS A 100 -24.63 -0.87 -11.01
CA LYS A 100 -26.00 -1.20 -11.42
C LYS A 100 -26.03 -1.94 -12.75
N GLU A 101 -25.15 -1.57 -13.67
CA GLU A 101 -25.03 -2.19 -15.00
C GLU A 101 -24.37 -3.57 -14.92
N ASN A 102 -23.37 -3.73 -14.05
CA ASN A 102 -22.70 -5.00 -13.78
C ASN A 102 -22.74 -5.34 -12.28
N PRO A 103 -23.69 -6.17 -11.83
CA PRO A 103 -23.74 -6.65 -10.44
C PRO A 103 -22.49 -7.45 -10.00
N ARG A 104 -21.69 -7.93 -10.95
CA ARG A 104 -20.42 -8.65 -10.70
C ARG A 104 -19.19 -7.76 -10.77
N LEU A 105 -19.34 -6.44 -10.91
CA LEU A 105 -18.23 -5.51 -11.10
C LEU A 105 -17.10 -5.70 -10.07
N LEU A 106 -17.45 -5.84 -8.79
CA LEU A 106 -16.46 -6.01 -7.73
C LEU A 106 -15.79 -7.38 -7.79
N GLN A 107 -16.54 -8.45 -8.07
CA GLN A 107 -15.96 -9.78 -8.31
C GLN A 107 -14.96 -9.75 -9.48
N ASP A 108 -15.30 -9.09 -10.58
CA ASP A 108 -14.43 -8.96 -11.75
C ASP A 108 -13.13 -8.21 -11.41
N VAL A 109 -13.23 -7.18 -10.56
CA VAL A 109 -12.07 -6.44 -10.03
C VAL A 109 -11.20 -7.33 -9.16
N ILE A 110 -11.79 -8.13 -8.25
CA ILE A 110 -11.06 -9.08 -7.40
C ILE A 110 -10.35 -10.12 -8.26
N GLU A 111 -11.05 -10.72 -9.22
CA GLU A 111 -10.46 -11.69 -10.14
C GLU A 111 -9.29 -11.10 -10.92
N LYS A 112 -9.44 -9.88 -11.44
CA LYS A 112 -8.43 -9.24 -12.28
C LYS A 112 -7.18 -8.85 -11.49
N TYR A 113 -7.33 -8.19 -10.35
CA TYR A 113 -6.21 -7.55 -9.66
C TYR A 113 -5.61 -8.40 -8.53
N PHE A 114 -6.34 -9.40 -8.03
CA PHE A 114 -5.87 -10.25 -6.92
C PHE A 114 -5.65 -11.69 -7.37
N LEU A 115 -6.61 -12.33 -8.04
CA LEU A 115 -6.49 -13.75 -8.41
C LEU A 115 -5.65 -13.98 -9.67
N LYS A 116 -5.78 -13.14 -10.70
CA LYS A 116 -5.06 -13.27 -11.99
C LYS A 116 -3.75 -12.47 -12.03
N ASN A 117 -3.45 -11.70 -10.99
CA ASN A 117 -2.29 -10.83 -10.94
C ASN A 117 -1.07 -11.57 -10.39
N ASN A 118 -0.08 -11.82 -11.25
CA ASN A 118 1.17 -12.48 -10.87
C ASN A 118 2.17 -11.55 -10.18
N HIS A 119 1.91 -10.23 -10.15
CA HIS A 119 2.76 -9.27 -9.45
C HIS A 119 2.44 -9.24 -7.94
N LYS A 120 2.66 -10.38 -7.28
CA LYS A 120 2.39 -10.64 -5.86
C LYS A 120 3.71 -10.82 -5.10
N LEU A 121 3.84 -10.18 -3.94
CA LEU A 121 4.97 -10.35 -3.03
C LEU A 121 4.45 -10.92 -1.70
N ILE A 122 5.06 -12.02 -1.25
CA ILE A 122 4.86 -12.55 0.09
C ILE A 122 6.12 -12.22 0.89
N ALA A 123 5.96 -11.41 1.93
CA ALA A 123 7.05 -10.98 2.79
C ALA A 123 6.82 -11.48 4.22
N THR A 124 7.78 -12.23 4.74
CA THR A 124 7.79 -12.72 6.12
C THR A 124 8.91 -12.02 6.90
N MET A 125 8.59 -11.49 8.07
CA MET A 125 9.59 -10.87 8.96
C MET A 125 9.69 -11.66 10.25
N ASN A 126 10.90 -12.13 10.55
CA ASN A 126 11.19 -12.92 11.76
C ASN A 126 12.12 -12.13 12.68
N ILE A 127 11.95 -12.35 13.99
CA ILE A 127 12.86 -11.81 14.99
C ILE A 127 14.20 -12.55 14.91
N ASP A 128 15.28 -11.80 14.84
CA ASP A 128 16.66 -12.28 15.02
C ASP A 128 17.25 -11.54 16.22
N GLU A 129 17.46 -12.25 17.34
CA GLU A 129 17.98 -11.68 18.59
C GLU A 129 19.36 -11.04 18.41
N GLN A 130 20.14 -11.51 17.44
CA GLN A 130 21.47 -10.99 17.13
C GLN A 130 21.45 -9.90 16.06
N TYR A 131 20.28 -9.51 15.54
CA TYR A 131 20.16 -8.56 14.45
C TYR A 131 20.87 -7.23 14.75
N ALA A 132 20.71 -6.71 15.97
CA ALA A 132 21.33 -5.45 16.37
C ALA A 132 22.86 -5.51 16.36
N GLU A 133 23.44 -6.59 16.89
CA GLU A 133 24.90 -6.78 16.91
C GLU A 133 25.46 -7.00 15.51
N LYS A 134 24.80 -7.85 14.69
CA LYS A 134 25.17 -8.06 13.28
C LYS A 134 25.13 -6.76 12.48
N LYS A 135 24.12 -5.90 12.73
CA LYS A 135 24.00 -4.60 12.08
C LYS A 135 25.16 -3.67 12.47
N LYS A 136 25.49 -3.59 13.76
CA LYS A 136 26.60 -2.78 14.26
C LYS A 136 27.95 -3.23 13.71
N GLN A 137 28.19 -4.54 13.63
CA GLN A 137 29.41 -5.10 13.05
C GLN A 137 29.54 -4.73 11.57
N LYS A 138 28.49 -4.93 10.77
CA LYS A 138 28.46 -4.52 9.35
C LYS A 138 28.71 -3.03 9.15
N GLU A 139 28.12 -2.19 9.99
CA GLU A 139 28.35 -0.73 9.95
C GLU A 139 29.81 -0.39 10.28
N SER A 140 30.41 -1.06 11.27
CA SER A 140 31.82 -0.85 11.64
C SER A 140 32.77 -1.29 10.53
N GLU A 141 32.52 -2.46 9.92
CA GLU A 141 33.29 -2.98 8.79
C GLU A 141 33.20 -2.04 7.59
N LEU A 142 32.00 -1.56 7.24
CA LEU A 142 31.80 -0.60 6.16
C LEU A 142 32.56 0.72 6.41
N CYS A 143 32.50 1.24 7.64
CA CYS A 143 33.28 2.42 8.02
C CYS A 143 34.79 2.20 7.87
N GLN A 144 35.31 1.05 8.32
CA GLN A 144 36.73 0.72 8.16
C GLN A 144 37.14 0.60 6.69
N GLN A 145 36.30 -0.04 5.86
CA GLN A 145 36.52 -0.13 4.42
C GLN A 145 36.58 1.26 3.77
N LEU A 146 35.61 2.12 4.04
CA LEU A 146 35.59 3.49 3.50
C LEU A 146 36.79 4.31 3.98
N ILE A 147 37.20 4.20 5.25
CA ILE A 147 38.40 4.87 5.78
C ILE A 147 39.67 4.37 5.08
N SER A 148 39.76 3.07 4.76
CA SER A 148 40.92 2.50 4.05
C SER A 148 41.00 2.93 2.58
N GLN A 149 39.86 3.25 1.96
CA GLN A 149 39.75 3.71 0.57
C GLN A 149 39.93 5.22 0.42
N CYS A 150 39.75 5.99 1.51
CA CYS A 150 40.05 7.42 1.53
C CYS A 150 41.57 7.67 1.45
N LYS A 151 42.02 8.21 0.31
CA LYS A 151 43.43 8.56 0.03
C LYS A 151 43.97 9.76 0.82
N ASP A 152 43.16 10.42 1.64
CA ASP A 152 43.53 11.69 2.29
C ASP A 152 44.29 11.57 3.61
N LYS A 153 44.64 10.35 4.09
CA LYS A 153 45.52 10.22 5.26
C LYS A 153 46.97 10.63 5.01
N GLN A 154 47.41 10.76 3.76
CA GLN A 154 48.78 11.21 3.41
C GLN A 154 48.90 12.72 3.20
N LEU A 155 47.81 13.47 3.08
CA LEU A 155 47.86 14.92 2.78
C LEU A 155 47.75 15.85 4.00
N ILE A 156 47.41 15.33 5.18
CA ILE A 156 47.15 16.15 6.38
C ILE A 156 48.31 16.11 7.39
N TYR A 157 49.26 15.17 7.27
CA TYR A 157 50.41 15.05 8.20
C TYR A 157 51.77 15.52 7.63
N GLU A 158 51.79 16.15 6.44
CA GLU A 158 53.02 16.72 5.82
C GLU A 158 53.01 18.26 5.73
N LYS A 159 52.50 18.97 6.74
CA LYS A 159 52.78 20.40 6.90
C LYS A 159 53.37 20.72 8.26
#